data_AF-X1G206-F1
#
_entry.id   AF-X1G206-F1
#
_cell.length_a   1.000
_cell.length_b   1.000
_cell.length_c   1.000
_cell.angle_alpha   90.00
_cell.angle_beta   90.00
_cell.angle_gamma   90.00
#
_symmetry.space_group_name_H-M   'P 1'
#
loop_
_entity.id
_entity.type
_entity.pdbx_description
1 polymer ?
#
loop_
_entity_poly.entity_id
_entity_poly.type
_entity_poly.pdbx_seq_one_letter_code
_entity_poly.pdbx_strand_id
1 'polypeptide(L)'
;MKKIWFVVRYEYSKAIRQKGFLLALFSLPLFIGLSVGLGIFINSQENNSAAVGYVDNSGVLNDPIPISNISERDRVEFVQFSIEAEAKEALESKSIQAYFILPEDYPANKNIGLFFYDQPGENSIRDFYDFLQLNLVSGSQTEIRNRLA
;
A
#
# COMPACT_ATOMS: atom_id res chain seq x y z
N MET A 1 14.55 60.32 -23.71
CA MET A 1 14.20 58.87 -23.61
C MET A 1 13.47 58.47 -22.31
N LYS A 2 13.55 59.21 -21.19
CA LYS A 2 12.88 58.87 -19.91
C LYS A 2 11.33 58.80 -19.96
N LYS A 3 10.69 59.62 -20.82
CA LYS A 3 9.22 59.63 -20.97
C LYS A 3 8.67 58.31 -21.55
N ILE A 4 9.39 57.71 -22.50
CA ILE A 4 9.02 56.43 -23.13
C ILE A 4 9.05 55.30 -22.09
N TRP A 5 10.10 55.25 -21.26
CA TRP A 5 10.22 54.25 -20.20
C TRP A 5 9.08 54.35 -19.16
N PHE A 6 8.63 55.57 -18.87
CA PHE A 6 7.50 55.81 -17.97
C PHE A 6 6.18 55.25 -18.52
N VAL A 7 5.92 55.48 -19.81
CA VAL A 7 4.72 54.97 -20.50
C VAL A 7 4.76 53.43 -20.57
N VAL A 8 5.91 52.85 -20.94
CA VAL A 8 6.09 51.39 -21.00
C VAL A 8 5.86 50.74 -19.64
N ARG A 9 6.43 51.31 -18.56
CA ARG A 9 6.25 50.78 -17.20
C ARG A 9 4.78 50.85 -16.75
N TYR A 10 4.08 51.94 -17.07
CA TYR A 10 2.68 52.10 -16.71
C TYR A 10 1.79 51.09 -17.43
N GLU A 11 1.93 50.94 -18.75
CA GLU A 11 1.14 50.00 -19.54
C GLU A 11 1.46 48.54 -19.17
N TYR A 12 2.73 48.20 -18.97
CA TYR A 12 3.11 46.86 -18.49
C TYR A 12 2.50 46.56 -17.12
N SER A 13 2.63 47.48 -16.16
CA SER A 13 2.08 47.29 -14.81
C SER A 13 0.55 47.18 -14.81
N LYS A 14 -0.12 47.88 -15.73
CA LYS A 14 -1.56 47.82 -15.90
C LYS A 14 -1.97 46.46 -16.46
N ALA A 15 -1.27 45.95 -17.48
CA ALA A 15 -1.51 44.64 -18.09
C ALA A 15 -1.31 43.49 -17.09
N ILE A 16 -0.19 43.46 -16.35
CA ILE A 16 0.09 42.35 -15.42
C ILE A 16 -0.85 42.31 -14.20
N ARG A 17 -1.53 43.42 -13.88
CA ARG A 17 -2.49 43.51 -12.78
C ARG A 17 -3.93 43.20 -13.21
N GLN A 18 -4.16 42.94 -14.49
CA GLN A 18 -5.47 42.53 -14.95
C GLN A 18 -5.79 41.14 -14.40
N LYS A 19 -7.03 40.96 -13.92
CA LYS A 19 -7.50 39.69 -13.38
C LYS A 19 -7.29 38.53 -14.36
N GLY A 20 -7.54 38.76 -15.65
CA GLY A 20 -7.31 37.76 -16.71
C GLY A 20 -5.84 37.36 -16.87
N PHE A 21 -4.92 38.32 -16.80
CA PHE A 21 -3.48 38.04 -16.88
C PHE A 21 -2.99 37.22 -15.68
N LEU A 22 -3.40 37.61 -14.46
CA LEU A 22 -3.04 36.87 -13.25
C LEU A 22 -3.64 35.46 -13.26
N LEU A 23 -4.91 35.31 -13.67
CA LEU A 23 -5.55 34.00 -13.81
C LEU A 23 -4.82 33.13 -14.82
N ALA A 24 -4.48 33.65 -15.99
CA ALA A 24 -3.72 32.90 -16.99
C ALA A 24 -2.32 32.51 -16.47
N LEU A 25 -1.61 33.45 -15.85
CA LEU A 25 -0.26 33.23 -15.32
C LEU A 25 -0.23 32.18 -14.20
N PHE A 26 -1.20 32.22 -13.29
CA PHE A 26 -1.28 31.28 -12.16
C PHE A 26 -2.05 30.00 -12.46
N SER A 27 -2.82 29.93 -13.55
CA SER A 27 -3.63 28.75 -13.88
C SER A 27 -2.80 27.48 -14.00
N LEU A 28 -1.68 27.53 -14.74
CA LEU A 28 -0.84 26.36 -14.97
C LEU A 28 -0.11 25.91 -13.69
N PRO A 29 0.59 26.79 -12.93
CA PRO A 29 1.17 26.40 -11.64
C PRO A 29 0.14 25.87 -10.65
N LEU A 30 -1.05 26.50 -10.58
CA LEU A 30 -2.12 26.07 -9.69
C LEU A 30 -2.65 24.70 -10.09
N PHE A 31 -2.83 24.45 -11.39
CA PHE A 31 -3.28 23.16 -11.91
C PHE A 31 -2.28 22.05 -11.63
N ILE A 32 -0.98 22.31 -11.83
CA ILE A 32 0.09 21.37 -11.48
C ILE A 32 0.09 21.08 -9.98
N GLY A 33 0.03 22.14 -9.15
CA GLY A 33 -0.01 22.00 -7.69
C GLY A 33 -1.23 21.20 -7.22
N LEU A 34 -2.40 21.45 -7.80
CA LEU A 34 -3.63 20.71 -7.53
C LEU A 34 -3.51 19.24 -7.95
N SER A 35 -2.95 18.97 -9.14
CA SER A 35 -2.79 17.61 -9.65
C SER A 35 -1.84 16.78 -8.78
N VAL A 36 -0.70 17.36 -8.39
CA VAL A 36 0.24 16.72 -7.47
C VAL A 36 -0.38 16.53 -6.09
N GLY A 37 -1.07 17.54 -5.57
CA GLY A 37 -1.77 17.47 -4.28
C GLY A 37 -2.82 16.37 -4.24
N LEU A 38 -3.61 16.23 -5.31
CA LEU A 38 -4.57 15.14 -5.47
C LEU A 38 -3.89 13.77 -5.53
N GLY A 39 -2.77 13.65 -6.24
CA GLY A 39 -1.99 12.41 -6.29
C GLY A 39 -1.48 11.99 -4.92
N ILE A 40 -0.92 12.92 -4.14
CA ILE A 40 -0.46 12.67 -2.77
C ILE A 40 -1.63 12.30 -1.87
N PHE A 41 -2.76 12.99 -1.99
CA PHE A 41 -3.96 12.72 -1.19
C PHE A 41 -4.50 11.30 -1.45
N ILE A 42 -4.60 10.89 -2.72
CA ILE A 42 -5.01 9.54 -3.10
C ILE A 42 -4.02 8.51 -2.54
N ASN A 43 -2.72 8.71 -2.75
CA ASN A 43 -1.68 7.80 -2.22
C ASN A 43 -1.70 7.69 -0.69
N SER A 44 -1.99 8.78 0.02
CA SER A 44 -2.08 8.76 1.49
C SER A 44 -3.24 7.91 2.00
N GLN A 45 -4.27 7.68 1.19
CA GLN A 45 -5.37 6.77 1.50
C GLN A 45 -5.03 5.31 1.15
N GLU A 46 -4.17 5.08 0.15
CA GLU A 46 -3.78 3.73 -0.29
C GLU A 46 -2.66 3.11 0.57
N ASN A 47 -1.75 3.90 1.16
CA ASN A 47 -0.67 3.37 1.99
C ASN A 47 -1.11 3.15 3.44
N ASN A 48 -1.95 2.12 3.66
CA ASN A 48 -2.21 1.63 5.00
C ASN A 48 -1.07 0.71 5.45
N SER A 49 -0.20 1.21 6.34
CA SER A 49 0.92 0.46 6.91
C SER A 49 0.52 -0.49 8.06
N ALA A 50 -0.78 -0.60 8.38
CA ALA A 50 -1.24 -1.49 9.43
C ALA A 50 -0.93 -2.96 9.09
N ALA A 51 -0.78 -3.79 10.12
CA ALA A 51 -0.49 -5.20 9.94
C ALA A 51 -1.63 -5.92 9.19
N VAL A 52 -1.30 -7.05 8.57
CA VAL A 52 -2.25 -7.95 7.90
C VAL A 52 -2.32 -9.25 8.69
N GLY A 53 -3.54 -9.68 9.01
CA GLY A 53 -3.79 -10.95 9.68
C GLY A 53 -3.75 -12.13 8.72
N TYR A 54 -3.51 -13.32 9.25
CA TYR A 54 -3.84 -14.56 8.54
C TYR A 54 -4.27 -15.68 9.50
N VAL A 55 -5.16 -16.55 9.03
CA VAL A 55 -5.57 -17.78 9.70
C VAL A 55 -5.11 -18.94 8.84
N ASP A 56 -4.29 -19.81 9.42
CA ASP A 56 -3.78 -21.00 8.73
C ASP A 56 -4.48 -22.26 9.21
N ASN A 57 -5.43 -22.77 8.42
CA ASN A 57 -6.08 -24.05 8.68
C ASN A 57 -5.31 -25.25 8.11
N SER A 58 -4.27 -25.01 7.31
CA SER A 58 -3.47 -26.06 6.66
C SER A 58 -2.26 -26.51 7.47
N GLY A 59 -1.79 -25.66 8.39
CA GLY A 59 -0.58 -25.88 9.19
C GLY A 59 0.73 -25.65 8.42
N VAL A 60 0.67 -25.12 7.19
CA VAL A 60 1.84 -24.79 6.37
C VAL A 60 2.68 -23.66 6.98
N LEU A 61 2.05 -22.78 7.77
CA LEU A 61 2.64 -21.60 8.40
C LEU A 61 2.78 -21.75 9.93
N ASN A 62 2.95 -22.97 10.44
CA ASN A 62 3.14 -23.23 11.87
C ASN A 62 4.45 -22.66 12.45
N ASP A 63 5.50 -22.50 11.62
CA ASP A 63 6.76 -21.84 11.99
C ASP A 63 7.24 -20.96 10.82
N PRO A 64 6.61 -19.80 10.62
CA PRO A 64 6.81 -19.02 9.42
C PRO A 64 8.07 -18.17 9.52
N ILE A 65 8.86 -18.16 8.45
CA ILE A 65 9.97 -17.23 8.25
C ILE A 65 9.39 -15.85 7.94
N PRO A 66 9.67 -14.81 8.75
CA PRO A 66 9.20 -13.46 8.49
C PRO A 66 9.81 -12.87 7.21
N ILE A 67 8.98 -12.23 6.38
CA ILE A 67 9.47 -11.56 5.13
C ILE A 67 10.31 -10.33 5.45
N SER A 68 10.10 -9.72 6.61
CA SER A 68 10.88 -8.59 7.10
C SER A 68 12.39 -8.90 7.23
N ASN A 69 12.78 -10.18 7.25
CA ASN A 69 14.17 -10.61 7.23
C ASN A 69 14.84 -10.57 5.84
N ILE A 70 14.11 -10.22 4.77
CA ILE A 70 14.54 -10.45 3.38
C ILE A 70 14.82 -9.15 2.61
N SER A 71 14.08 -8.04 2.83
CA SER A 71 14.49 -6.66 2.47
C SER A 71 13.39 -5.59 2.61
N GLU A 72 13.86 -4.35 2.86
CA GLU A 72 13.33 -2.98 2.64
C GLU A 72 11.94 -2.56 3.18
N ARG A 73 12.01 -1.73 4.22
CA ARG A 73 11.18 -0.59 4.74
C ARG A 73 9.67 -0.45 4.47
N ASP A 74 9.06 -1.12 3.50
CA ASP A 74 7.65 -0.93 3.14
C ASP A 74 6.84 -2.24 3.07
N ARG A 75 7.35 -3.34 3.66
CA ARG A 75 6.59 -4.60 3.74
C ARG A 75 5.66 -4.61 4.94
N VAL A 76 4.46 -5.14 4.71
CA VAL A 76 3.43 -5.26 5.74
C VAL A 76 3.80 -6.35 6.75
N GLU A 77 3.55 -6.10 8.03
CA GLU A 77 3.70 -7.10 9.08
C GLU A 77 2.56 -8.12 9.02
N PHE A 78 2.90 -9.41 9.13
CA PHE A 78 1.92 -10.50 9.13
C PHE A 78 1.71 -11.04 10.53
N VAL A 79 0.46 -11.07 10.99
CA VAL A 79 0.06 -11.57 12.32
C VAL A 79 -0.77 -12.82 12.16
N GLN A 80 -0.35 -13.91 12.81
CA GLN A 80 -1.11 -15.16 12.83
C GLN A 80 -2.25 -15.08 13.85
N PHE A 81 -3.42 -15.56 13.45
CA PHE A 81 -4.56 -15.79 14.33
C PHE A 81 -4.91 -17.27 14.36
N SER A 82 -5.41 -17.74 15.51
CA SER A 82 -5.75 -19.16 15.69
C SER A 82 -7.08 -19.50 15.02
N ILE A 83 -8.01 -18.53 15.03
CA ILE A 83 -9.37 -18.70 14.49
C ILE A 83 -9.82 -17.44 13.74
N GLU A 84 -10.77 -17.61 12.81
CA GLU A 84 -11.35 -16.50 12.05
C GLU A 84 -11.99 -15.41 12.93
N ALA A 85 -12.61 -15.80 14.05
CA ALA A 85 -13.27 -14.84 14.94
C ALA A 85 -12.29 -13.81 15.53
N GLU A 86 -11.06 -14.22 15.87
CA GLU A 86 -10.02 -13.33 16.39
C GLU A 86 -9.53 -12.37 15.31
N ALA A 87 -9.30 -12.88 14.10
CA ALA A 87 -8.88 -12.05 12.96
C ALA A 87 -9.96 -11.03 12.60
N LYS A 88 -11.24 -11.42 12.67
CA LYS A 88 -12.37 -10.54 12.44
C LYS A 88 -12.47 -9.44 13.51
N GLU A 89 -12.30 -9.76 14.79
CA GLU A 89 -12.28 -8.77 15.86
C GLU A 89 -11.09 -7.79 15.72
N ALA A 90 -9.93 -8.28 15.32
CA ALA A 90 -8.76 -7.46 15.03
C ALA A 90 -9.02 -6.49 13.84
N LEU A 91 -9.74 -6.95 12.82
CA LEU A 91 -10.15 -6.12 11.69
C LEU A 91 -11.18 -5.06 12.10
N GLU A 92 -12.19 -5.44 12.89
CA GLU A 92 -13.22 -4.53 13.41
C GLU A 92 -12.64 -3.45 14.32
N SER A 93 -11.65 -3.80 15.14
CA SER A 93 -10.92 -2.85 15.99
C SER A 93 -9.88 -2.01 15.24
N LYS A 94 -9.72 -2.23 13.93
CA LYS A 94 -8.71 -1.59 13.05
C LYS A 94 -7.25 -1.84 13.49
N SER A 95 -7.02 -2.91 14.24
CA SER A 95 -5.66 -3.35 14.62
C SER A 95 -4.92 -3.95 13.42
N ILE A 96 -5.66 -4.51 12.46
CA ILE A 96 -5.18 -4.97 11.16
C ILE A 96 -5.99 -4.34 10.04
N GLN A 97 -5.41 -4.24 8.84
CA GLN A 97 -6.11 -3.70 7.66
C GLN A 97 -6.92 -4.73 6.88
N ALA A 98 -6.50 -5.99 6.93
CA ALA A 98 -7.14 -7.12 6.27
C ALA A 98 -6.69 -8.42 6.92
N TYR A 99 -7.41 -9.52 6.67
CA TYR A 99 -6.92 -10.84 6.99
C TYR A 99 -7.17 -11.86 5.87
N PHE A 100 -6.27 -12.83 5.79
CA PHE A 100 -6.36 -13.97 4.88
C PHE A 100 -6.79 -15.24 5.61
N ILE A 101 -7.53 -16.12 4.94
CA ILE A 101 -7.84 -17.47 5.43
C ILE A 101 -7.29 -18.49 4.44
N LEU A 102 -6.34 -19.31 4.89
CA LEU A 102 -5.89 -20.47 4.13
C LEU A 102 -6.89 -21.61 4.34
N PRO A 103 -7.30 -22.31 3.27
CA PRO A 103 -8.14 -23.50 3.40
C PRO A 103 -7.34 -24.67 3.97
N GLU A 104 -8.02 -25.63 4.61
CA GLU A 104 -7.39 -26.82 5.23
C GLU A 104 -6.58 -27.65 4.22
N ASP A 105 -7.00 -27.68 2.95
CA ASP A 105 -6.39 -28.43 1.87
C ASP A 105 -5.36 -27.62 1.05
N TYR A 106 -4.87 -26.50 1.58
CA TYR A 106 -3.71 -25.81 1.02
C TYR A 106 -2.44 -26.68 1.16
N PRO A 107 -1.55 -26.77 0.14
CA PRO A 107 -1.49 -25.98 -1.09
C PRO A 107 -2.23 -26.58 -2.31
N ALA A 108 -2.98 -27.68 -2.15
CA ALA A 108 -3.74 -28.28 -3.24
C ALA A 108 -4.91 -27.37 -3.69
N ASN A 109 -5.56 -26.72 -2.72
CA ASN A 109 -6.57 -25.69 -2.95
C ASN A 109 -5.99 -24.29 -2.74
N LYS A 110 -6.13 -23.43 -3.74
CA LYS A 110 -5.61 -22.05 -3.75
C LYS A 110 -6.68 -20.99 -3.51
N ASN A 111 -7.88 -21.40 -3.11
CA ASN A 111 -8.97 -20.50 -2.77
C ASN A 111 -8.73 -19.88 -1.38
N ILE A 112 -7.84 -18.90 -1.33
CA ILE A 112 -7.53 -18.15 -0.12
C ILE A 112 -8.59 -17.05 0.03
N GLY A 113 -9.29 -17.03 1.16
CA GLY A 113 -10.23 -15.97 1.49
C GLY A 113 -9.49 -14.70 1.87
N LEU A 114 -9.93 -13.55 1.39
CA LEU A 114 -9.42 -12.23 1.77
C LEU A 114 -10.58 -11.37 2.28
N PHE A 115 -10.44 -10.84 3.49
CA PHE A 115 -11.47 -10.06 4.17
C PHE A 115 -10.91 -8.71 4.60
N PHE A 116 -11.65 -7.64 4.28
CA PHE A 116 -11.29 -6.25 4.59
C PHE A 116 -12.55 -5.36 4.57
N TYR A 117 -12.48 -4.21 5.26
CA TYR A 117 -13.54 -3.18 5.19
C TYR A 117 -13.19 -2.09 4.17
N ASP A 118 -11.95 -1.60 4.23
CA ASP A 118 -11.36 -0.67 3.28
C ASP A 118 -10.33 -1.42 2.44
N GLN A 119 -10.08 -0.97 1.21
CA GLN A 119 -9.08 -1.60 0.35
C GLN A 119 -7.72 -1.61 1.08
N PRO A 120 -7.13 -2.79 1.33
CA PRO A 120 -5.83 -2.86 1.99
C PRO A 120 -4.75 -2.27 1.08
N GLY A 121 -3.63 -1.86 1.67
CA GLY A 121 -2.55 -1.25 0.91
C GLY A 121 -2.10 -2.13 -0.25
N GLU A 122 -1.76 -1.52 -1.39
CA GLU A 122 -1.48 -2.25 -2.64
C GLU A 122 -0.41 -3.34 -2.49
N ASN A 123 0.54 -3.13 -1.57
CA ASN A 123 1.59 -4.07 -1.21
C ASN A 123 1.08 -5.31 -0.45
N SER A 124 -0.02 -5.22 0.30
CA SER A 124 -0.50 -6.27 1.23
C SER A 124 -0.72 -7.62 0.57
N ILE A 125 -1.37 -7.62 -0.60
CA ILE A 125 -1.69 -8.87 -1.32
C ILE A 125 -0.43 -9.49 -1.91
N ARG A 126 0.39 -8.68 -2.59
CA ARG A 126 1.66 -9.13 -3.17
C ARG A 126 2.59 -9.68 -2.10
N ASP A 127 2.75 -8.94 -1.01
CA ASP A 127 3.62 -9.31 0.09
C ASP A 127 3.13 -10.60 0.77
N PHE A 128 1.81 -10.81 0.86
CA PHE A 128 1.26 -12.07 1.38
C PHE A 128 1.57 -13.28 0.48
N TYR A 129 1.52 -13.14 -0.84
CA TYR A 129 1.92 -14.23 -1.73
C TYR A 129 3.41 -14.52 -1.68
N ASP A 130 4.26 -13.48 -1.56
CA ASP A 130 5.69 -13.64 -1.32
C ASP A 130 5.95 -14.40 -0.01
N PHE A 131 5.20 -14.08 1.05
CA PHE A 131 5.23 -14.77 2.35
C PHE A 131 4.96 -16.26 2.21
N LEU A 132 3.87 -16.60 1.52
CA LEU A 132 3.43 -17.97 1.32
C LEU A 132 4.47 -18.74 0.51
N GLN A 133 4.98 -18.14 -0.57
CA GLN A 133 5.95 -18.80 -1.44
C GLN A 133 7.25 -19.09 -0.70
N LEU A 134 7.76 -18.12 0.08
CA LEU A 134 8.95 -18.30 0.91
C LEU A 134 8.79 -19.48 1.87
N ASN A 135 7.66 -19.54 2.57
CA ASN A 135 7.42 -20.56 3.58
C ASN A 135 7.16 -21.94 2.98
N LEU A 136 6.50 -22.02 1.83
CA LEU A 136 6.32 -23.26 1.08
C LEU A 136 7.64 -23.86 0.60
N VAL A 137 8.53 -23.04 0.02
CA VAL A 137 9.84 -23.50 -0.44
C VAL A 137 10.69 -23.99 0.73
N SER A 138 10.65 -23.27 1.85
CA SER A 138 11.44 -23.62 3.04
C SER A 138 10.95 -24.92 3.69
N GLY A 139 9.64 -25.11 3.79
CA GLY A 139 9.04 -26.36 4.28
C GLY A 139 9.41 -27.57 3.42
N SER A 140 9.42 -27.42 2.09
CA SER A 140 9.74 -28.51 1.16
C SER A 140 11.18 -29.03 1.31
N GLN A 141 12.15 -28.15 1.61
CA GLN A 141 13.54 -28.57 1.79
C GLN A 141 13.71 -29.42 3.06
N THR A 142 12.97 -29.12 4.12
CA THR A 142 12.96 -29.91 5.36
C THR A 142 12.33 -31.29 5.11
N GLU A 143 11.24 -31.35 4.36
CA GLU A 143 10.59 -32.63 4.03
C GLU A 143 11.46 -33.52 3.13
N ILE A 144 12.13 -32.94 2.13
CA ILE A 144 13.07 -33.67 1.26
C ILE A 144 14.26 -34.20 2.07
N ARG A 145 14.81 -33.41 3.00
CA ARG A 145 15.89 -33.85 3.89
C ARG A 145 15.47 -35.03 4.77
N ASN A 146 14.25 -35.00 5.31
CA ASN A 146 13.75 -36.08 6.18
C ASN A 146 13.45 -37.39 5.42
N ARG A 147 13.22 -37.33 4.11
CA ARG A 147 13.03 -38.54 3.27
C ARG A 147 14.32 -39.21 2.82
N LEU A 148 15.46 -38.51 2.95
CA LEU A 148 16.78 -38.97 2.51
C LEU A 148 17.67 -39.44 3.69
N ALA A 149 17.21 -39.29 4.93
CA ALA A 149 17.86 -39.79 6.14
C ALA A 149 17.27 -41.15 6.57
#